data_AF-A0A7X7GT44-F1
#
_entry.id   AF-A0A7X7GT44-F1
#
_cell.length_a   1.000
_cell.length_b   1.000
_cell.length_c   1.000
_cell.angle_alpha   90.00
_cell.angle_beta   90.00
_cell.angle_gamma   90.00
#
_symmetry.space_group_name_H-M   'P 1'
#
loop_
_entity.id
_entity.type
_entity.pdbx_description
1 polymer ?
#
loop_
_entity_poly.entity_id
_entity_poly.type
_entity_poly.pdbx_seq_one_letter_code
_entity_poly.pdbx_strand_id
1 'polypeptide(L)'
;KAELYSIAPPDEDLSTAKWDVRSRTSDDGSYPIPVPASPATLPAVLTDGERRIVIASWGETSSREVLGTGRDNVKFWAGAGGYPGVGLLRDAIELVRPQLQGAATDPFALTAPQTSSLRLDWRRDYIPIDIGFSLNEHTKIRPRGYPLVEILAVIGLCHARPQRVRKLEYRYSVVGSGDERDDIASILLPPPLMRAGMGCAALPFPTRTFTMHLDWPGQENQARCITTVHEESTTP
;
A
#
# COMPACT_ATOMS: atom_id res chain seq x y z
N LYS A 1 22.07 8.76 -4.36
CA LYS A 1 21.31 8.09 -5.45
C LYS A 1 20.31 7.17 -4.78
N ALA A 2 19.01 7.27 -5.08
CA ALA A 2 18.03 6.40 -4.45
C ALA A 2 18.20 4.93 -4.88
N GLU A 3 18.31 4.03 -3.91
CA GLU A 3 18.42 2.58 -4.05
C GLU A 3 17.07 1.91 -3.77
N LEU A 4 16.83 0.79 -4.45
CA LEU A 4 15.68 -0.10 -4.21
C LEU A 4 16.20 -1.49 -3.88
N TYR A 5 15.69 -2.09 -2.81
CA TYR A 5 15.96 -3.49 -2.46
C TYR A 5 14.75 -4.12 -1.77
N SER A 6 14.69 -5.44 -1.70
CA SER A 6 13.71 -6.15 -0.87
C SER A 6 14.26 -6.48 0.50
N ILE A 7 13.39 -6.55 1.50
CA ILE A 7 13.74 -7.07 2.83
C ILE A 7 13.37 -8.54 2.87
N ALA A 8 14.30 -9.39 3.27
CA ALA A 8 14.07 -10.80 3.58
C ALA A 8 13.98 -11.00 5.10
N PRO A 9 13.14 -11.93 5.59
CA PRO A 9 13.14 -12.30 6.99
C PRO A 9 14.50 -12.90 7.39
N PRO A 10 14.93 -12.74 8.66
CA PRO A 10 16.07 -13.47 9.21
C PRO A 10 15.87 -14.99 9.06
N ASP A 11 16.97 -15.70 8.83
CA ASP A 11 17.03 -17.18 8.80
C ASP A 11 16.19 -17.88 7.73
N GLU A 12 15.63 -17.13 6.77
CA GLU A 12 14.81 -17.64 5.68
C GLU A 12 15.54 -17.49 4.34
N ASP A 13 15.53 -18.55 3.50
CA ASP A 13 16.12 -18.53 2.15
C ASP A 13 15.16 -17.92 1.12
N LEU A 14 14.76 -16.67 1.35
CA LEU A 14 13.89 -15.92 0.46
C LEU A 14 14.67 -14.78 -0.21
N SER A 15 14.63 -14.76 -1.54
CA SER A 15 15.36 -13.76 -2.33
C SER A 15 14.60 -13.35 -3.58
N THR A 16 14.69 -12.06 -3.91
CA THR A 16 14.20 -11.50 -5.18
C THR A 16 15.29 -11.38 -6.24
N ALA A 17 16.48 -11.94 -6.01
CA ALA A 17 17.61 -11.87 -6.94
C ALA A 17 17.30 -12.44 -8.34
N LYS A 18 16.40 -13.43 -8.42
CA LYS A 18 15.88 -13.97 -9.70
C LYS A 18 15.26 -12.89 -10.61
N TRP A 19 14.78 -11.78 -10.03
CA TRP A 19 14.18 -10.66 -10.76
C TRP A 19 15.05 -9.40 -10.66
N ASP A 20 16.37 -9.56 -10.56
CA ASP A 20 17.39 -8.49 -10.49
C ASP A 20 17.11 -7.42 -9.42
N VAL A 21 16.43 -7.79 -8.34
CA VAL A 21 16.26 -6.94 -7.16
C VAL A 21 17.05 -7.57 -6.02
N ARG A 22 18.05 -6.85 -5.51
CA ARG A 22 18.84 -7.28 -4.35
C ARG A 22 17.93 -7.43 -3.13
N SER A 23 18.10 -8.52 -2.40
CA SER A 23 17.50 -8.72 -1.07
C SER A 23 18.50 -8.38 0.03
N ARG A 24 18.02 -7.83 1.14
CA ARG A 24 18.78 -7.64 2.38
C ARG A 24 18.01 -8.28 3.53
N THR A 25 18.71 -8.96 4.42
CA THR A 25 18.12 -9.50 5.64
C THR A 25 17.74 -8.34 6.58
N SER A 26 16.66 -8.50 7.33
CA SER A 26 16.25 -7.53 8.36
C SER A 26 17.15 -7.64 9.59
N ASP A 27 18.17 -6.78 9.69
CA ASP A 27 19.16 -6.85 10.77
C ASP A 27 18.66 -6.27 12.11
N ASP A 28 17.56 -5.51 12.10
CA ASP A 28 17.01 -4.78 13.26
C ASP A 28 15.87 -5.52 13.98
N GLY A 29 15.64 -6.80 13.64
CA GLY A 29 14.55 -7.62 14.19
C GLY A 29 13.15 -7.16 13.76
N SER A 30 13.03 -6.12 12.95
CA SER A 30 11.75 -5.55 12.50
C SER A 30 11.42 -5.96 11.07
N TYR A 31 10.98 -7.20 10.90
CA TYR A 31 10.42 -7.63 9.61
C TYR A 31 8.96 -7.17 9.52
N PRO A 32 8.57 -6.35 8.52
CA PRO A 32 7.33 -5.57 8.58
C PRO A 32 6.07 -6.38 8.25
N ILE A 33 6.24 -7.65 7.89
CA ILE A 33 5.16 -8.60 7.60
C ILE A 33 5.53 -9.98 8.18
N PRO A 34 4.59 -10.93 8.30
CA PRO A 34 4.88 -12.33 8.57
C PRO A 34 5.77 -12.93 7.50
N VAL A 35 6.56 -13.93 7.89
CA VAL A 35 7.38 -14.70 6.95
C VAL A 35 6.49 -15.22 5.82
N PRO A 36 6.72 -14.77 4.56
CA PRO A 36 5.88 -15.17 3.47
C PRO A 36 6.30 -16.53 2.92
N ALA A 37 5.34 -17.28 2.37
CA ALA A 37 5.62 -18.55 1.69
C ALA A 37 6.36 -18.37 0.35
N SER A 38 6.54 -17.14 -0.13
CA SER A 38 7.17 -16.86 -1.43
C SER A 38 7.91 -15.52 -1.40
N PRO A 39 9.04 -15.40 -2.14
CA PRO A 39 9.71 -14.12 -2.34
C PRO A 39 8.83 -13.06 -3.02
N ALA A 40 7.73 -13.46 -3.66
CA ALA A 40 6.84 -12.58 -4.41
C ALA A 40 6.21 -11.47 -3.55
N THR A 41 6.04 -11.73 -2.25
CA THR A 41 5.42 -10.81 -1.29
C THR A 41 6.41 -10.12 -0.37
N LEU A 42 7.73 -10.24 -0.63
CA LEU A 42 8.73 -9.54 0.17
C LEU A 42 8.50 -8.01 0.08
N PRO A 43 8.60 -7.28 1.20
CA PRO A 43 8.55 -5.82 1.23
C PRO A 43 9.68 -5.21 0.42
N ALA A 44 9.45 -4.02 -0.12
CA ALA A 44 10.48 -3.20 -0.74
C ALA A 44 10.93 -2.06 0.17
N VAL A 45 12.18 -1.62 0.01
CA VAL A 45 12.71 -0.39 0.60
C VAL A 45 13.24 0.50 -0.50
N LEU A 46 12.72 1.73 -0.54
CA LEU A 46 13.30 2.83 -1.29
C LEU A 46 14.09 3.70 -0.31
N THR A 47 15.39 3.90 -0.55
CA THR A 47 16.24 4.70 0.34
C THR A 47 17.21 5.57 -0.45
N ASP A 48 17.55 6.76 0.05
CA ASP A 48 18.65 7.58 -0.46
C ASP A 48 19.91 7.54 0.44
N GLY A 49 19.87 6.75 1.52
CA GLY A 49 20.90 6.67 2.56
C GLY A 49 20.53 7.44 3.83
N GLU A 50 19.74 8.51 3.73
CA GLU A 50 19.27 9.32 4.86
C GLU A 50 17.81 9.01 5.21
N ARG A 51 16.98 8.80 4.18
CA ARG A 51 15.54 8.55 4.29
C ARG A 51 15.20 7.18 3.74
N ARG A 52 14.29 6.48 4.41
CA ARG A 52 13.77 5.18 3.96
C ARG A 52 12.25 5.18 3.87
N ILE A 53 11.73 4.57 2.81
CA ILE A 53 10.30 4.25 2.67
C ILE A 53 10.18 2.74 2.53
N VAL A 54 9.50 2.11 3.50
CA VAL A 54 9.17 0.68 3.44
C VAL A 54 7.81 0.53 2.77
N ILE A 55 7.75 -0.29 1.72
CA ILE A 55 6.56 -0.52 0.92
C ILE A 55 6.20 -2.00 1.04
N ALA A 56 5.11 -2.27 1.73
CA ALA A 56 4.68 -3.62 2.09
C ALA A 56 3.20 -3.89 1.78
N SER A 57 2.54 -3.02 1.02
CA SER A 57 1.09 -3.08 0.78
C SER A 57 0.64 -4.37 0.08
N TRP A 58 1.51 -5.04 -0.69
CA TRP A 58 1.26 -6.37 -1.29
C TRP A 58 1.69 -7.54 -0.39
N GLY A 59 2.35 -7.28 0.73
CA GLY A 59 2.77 -8.29 1.72
C GLY A 59 1.64 -8.72 2.66
N GLU A 60 0.41 -8.32 2.36
CA GLU A 60 -0.74 -8.56 3.20
C GLU A 60 -1.27 -9.96 3.00
N THR A 61 -1.11 -10.76 4.05
CA THR A 61 -1.62 -12.12 4.04
C THR A 61 -3.15 -12.14 4.16
N SER A 62 -3.76 -13.11 3.47
CA SER A 62 -5.15 -13.51 3.72
C SER A 62 -5.30 -14.37 4.97
N SER A 63 -4.18 -14.77 5.59
CA SER A 63 -4.17 -15.54 6.83
C SER A 63 -4.91 -14.78 7.92
N ARG A 64 -5.89 -15.47 8.51
CA ARG A 64 -6.79 -14.88 9.51
C ARG A 64 -6.12 -14.69 10.87
N GLU A 65 -4.98 -15.36 11.08
CA GLU A 65 -4.30 -15.49 12.37
C GLU A 65 -3.05 -14.61 12.48
N VAL A 66 -2.40 -14.29 11.36
CA VAL A 66 -1.18 -13.50 11.36
C VAL A 66 -1.43 -12.14 10.74
N LEU A 67 -1.24 -11.09 11.53
CA LEU A 67 -1.35 -9.72 11.03
C LEU A 67 -0.10 -9.40 10.22
N GLY A 68 -0.31 -9.43 8.90
CA GLY A 68 0.57 -8.96 7.83
C GLY A 68 1.31 -7.67 8.14
N THR A 69 0.78 -6.62 7.55
CA THR A 69 1.13 -5.23 7.82
C THR A 69 0.26 -4.63 8.92
N GLY A 70 -0.50 -5.47 9.65
CA GLY A 70 -1.61 -5.04 10.48
C GLY A 70 -2.74 -4.41 9.67
N ARG A 71 -2.96 -4.80 8.41
CA ARG A 71 -4.02 -4.26 7.53
C ARG A 71 -4.68 -5.39 6.76
N ASP A 72 -5.94 -5.19 6.36
CA ASP A 72 -6.61 -6.15 5.51
C ASP A 72 -6.07 -6.10 4.07
N ASN A 73 -5.84 -7.28 3.53
CA ASN A 73 -5.49 -7.48 2.13
C ASN A 73 -6.61 -6.91 1.26
N VAL A 74 -6.28 -5.86 0.50
CA VAL A 74 -7.07 -5.51 -0.67
C VAL A 74 -6.48 -6.33 -1.79
N LYS A 75 -7.30 -7.18 -2.43
CA LYS A 75 -6.86 -8.07 -3.51
C LYS A 75 -6.27 -7.28 -4.68
N PHE A 76 -5.02 -6.87 -4.56
CA PHE A 76 -4.19 -6.32 -5.60
C PHE A 76 -3.24 -7.43 -6.00
N TRP A 77 -3.28 -7.80 -7.26
CA TRP A 77 -2.51 -8.92 -7.81
C TRP A 77 -1.01 -8.61 -7.96
N ALA A 78 -0.49 -7.58 -7.29
CA ALA A 78 0.95 -7.35 -7.21
C ALA A 78 1.60 -8.52 -6.45
N GLY A 79 2.56 -9.23 -7.06
CA GLY A 79 3.04 -10.51 -6.54
C GLY A 79 2.33 -11.75 -7.11
N ALA A 80 1.20 -11.59 -7.80
CA ALA A 80 0.47 -12.71 -8.38
C ALA A 80 1.13 -13.23 -9.67
N GLY A 81 1.03 -14.55 -9.91
CA GLY A 81 1.72 -15.20 -11.02
C GLY A 81 3.23 -15.35 -10.81
N GLY A 82 3.74 -15.08 -9.60
CA GLY A 82 5.13 -15.30 -9.22
C GLY A 82 6.09 -14.15 -9.52
N TYR A 83 5.62 -13.03 -10.10
CA TYR A 83 6.46 -11.84 -10.28
C TYR A 83 6.34 -10.91 -9.06
N PRO A 84 7.44 -10.61 -8.34
CA PRO A 84 7.38 -9.97 -7.03
C PRO A 84 6.91 -8.51 -7.12
N GLY A 85 6.22 -8.04 -6.08
CA GLY A 85 5.78 -6.64 -5.99
C GLY A 85 6.93 -5.63 -6.08
N VAL A 86 8.10 -5.95 -5.49
CA VAL A 86 9.31 -5.13 -5.63
C VAL A 86 9.85 -5.09 -7.06
N GLY A 87 9.64 -6.14 -7.86
CA GLY A 87 9.99 -6.16 -9.28
C GLY A 87 9.13 -5.18 -10.08
N LEU A 88 7.82 -5.17 -9.82
CA LEU A 88 6.89 -4.20 -10.42
C LEU A 88 7.27 -2.76 -10.04
N LEU A 89 7.67 -2.54 -8.79
CA LEU A 89 8.12 -1.24 -8.31
C LEU A 89 9.44 -0.81 -8.98
N ARG A 90 10.40 -1.73 -9.15
CA ARG A 90 11.65 -1.49 -9.89
C ARG A 90 11.35 -1.04 -11.31
N ASP A 91 10.53 -1.80 -12.04
CA ASP A 91 10.17 -1.50 -13.43
C ASP A 91 9.54 -0.11 -13.54
N ALA A 92 8.62 0.25 -12.64
CA ALA A 92 8.02 1.57 -12.61
C ALA A 92 9.06 2.68 -12.33
N ILE A 93 9.99 2.45 -11.40
CA ILE A 93 11.07 3.39 -11.08
C ILE A 93 11.99 3.62 -12.28
N GLU A 94 12.33 2.56 -13.03
CA GLU A 94 13.16 2.66 -14.24
C GLU A 94 12.50 3.50 -15.32
N LEU A 95 11.17 3.40 -15.47
CA LEU A 95 10.41 4.22 -16.44
C LEU A 95 10.40 5.72 -16.07
N VAL A 96 10.34 6.06 -14.79
CA VAL A 96 10.26 7.47 -14.33
C VAL A 96 11.62 8.13 -14.17
N ARG A 97 12.66 7.37 -13.82
CA ARG A 97 13.98 7.90 -13.45
C ARG A 97 14.57 8.87 -14.47
N PRO A 98 14.52 8.63 -15.79
CA PRO A 98 15.09 9.56 -16.78
C PRO A 98 14.33 10.90 -16.88
N GLN A 99 13.07 10.93 -16.45
CA GLN A 99 12.16 12.07 -16.64
C GLN A 99 11.78 12.73 -15.30
N LEU A 100 12.29 12.23 -14.18
CA LEU A 100 11.85 12.60 -12.84
C LEU A 100 12.06 14.09 -12.53
N GLN A 101 13.16 14.69 -13.02
CA GLN A 101 13.43 16.12 -12.84
C GLN A 101 12.35 17.00 -13.49
N GLY A 102 11.87 16.64 -14.68
CA GLY A 102 10.82 17.36 -15.39
C GLY A 102 9.42 17.10 -14.83
N ALA A 103 9.22 15.99 -14.12
CA ALA A 103 7.95 15.63 -13.50
C ALA A 103 7.74 16.24 -12.11
N ALA A 104 8.71 16.98 -11.57
CA ALA A 104 8.58 17.57 -10.23
C ALA A 104 7.42 18.59 -10.14
N THR A 105 7.14 19.31 -11.23
CA THR A 105 6.07 20.32 -11.28
C THR A 105 4.70 19.74 -11.64
N ASP A 106 4.67 18.58 -12.31
CA ASP A 106 3.45 17.84 -12.61
C ASP A 106 3.73 16.33 -12.59
N PRO A 107 3.74 15.70 -11.40
CA PRO A 107 4.06 14.28 -11.27
C PRO A 107 2.99 13.37 -11.87
N PHE A 108 1.78 13.90 -12.11
CA PHE A 108 0.65 13.13 -12.64
C PHE A 108 0.63 13.11 -14.17
N ALA A 109 1.38 13.99 -14.83
CA ALA A 109 1.53 13.99 -16.28
C ALA A 109 2.63 13.05 -16.80
N LEU A 110 3.47 12.46 -15.92
CA LEU A 110 4.53 11.55 -16.37
C LEU A 110 3.91 10.20 -16.78
N THR A 111 3.96 9.93 -18.07
CA THR A 111 3.46 8.68 -18.65
C THR A 111 4.51 7.97 -19.49
N ALA A 112 4.52 6.65 -19.42
CA ALA A 112 5.45 5.79 -20.14
C ALA A 112 4.74 4.53 -20.66
N PRO A 113 5.23 3.92 -21.75
CA PRO A 113 4.78 2.60 -22.14
C PRO A 113 5.25 1.57 -21.09
N GLN A 114 4.32 0.84 -20.48
CA GLN A 114 4.69 -0.22 -19.53
C GLN A 114 4.40 -1.59 -20.18
N THR A 115 4.89 -2.65 -19.57
CA THR A 115 4.57 -4.04 -19.93
C THR A 115 4.03 -4.80 -18.72
N SER A 116 4.39 -4.31 -17.53
CA SER A 116 3.96 -4.71 -16.20
C SER A 116 3.47 -3.46 -15.43
N SER A 117 2.65 -3.67 -14.40
CA SER A 117 2.11 -2.60 -13.55
C SER A 117 1.70 -3.15 -12.18
N LEU A 118 1.60 -2.26 -11.19
CA LEU A 118 1.00 -2.53 -9.87
C LEU A 118 -0.54 -2.63 -9.93
N ARG A 119 -1.14 -2.34 -11.10
CA ARG A 119 -2.60 -2.41 -11.40
C ARG A 119 -3.41 -1.38 -10.62
N LEU A 120 -2.81 -0.22 -10.37
CA LEU A 120 -3.43 0.90 -9.65
C LEU A 120 -3.95 1.95 -10.62
N ASP A 121 -3.22 2.19 -11.71
CA ASP A 121 -3.62 3.11 -12.78
C ASP A 121 -4.26 2.34 -13.94
N TRP A 122 -3.67 1.20 -14.31
CA TRP A 122 -4.10 0.43 -15.45
C TRP A 122 -5.33 -0.43 -15.21
N ARG A 123 -6.30 -0.32 -16.14
CA ARG A 123 -7.49 -1.16 -16.23
C ARG A 123 -7.25 -2.52 -16.91
N ARG A 124 -6.05 -3.08 -16.75
CA ARG A 124 -5.75 -4.48 -17.12
C ARG A 124 -6.28 -5.41 -16.02
N ASP A 125 -6.68 -6.63 -16.37
CA ASP A 125 -7.15 -7.64 -15.39
C ASP A 125 -8.48 -7.31 -14.66
N TYR A 126 -9.29 -6.39 -15.18
CA TYR A 126 -10.68 -6.20 -14.72
C TYR A 126 -11.61 -7.13 -15.49
N ILE A 127 -12.69 -7.58 -14.82
CA ILE A 127 -13.82 -8.17 -15.54
C ILE A 127 -14.42 -7.03 -16.36
N PRO A 128 -14.42 -7.10 -17.70
CA PRO A 128 -15.05 -6.06 -18.49
C PRO A 128 -16.52 -5.99 -18.08
N ILE A 129 -17.00 -4.78 -17.84
CA ILE A 129 -18.44 -4.51 -18.01
C ILE A 129 -18.69 -4.83 -19.49
N ASP A 130 -19.82 -5.45 -19.85
CA ASP A 130 -20.16 -5.90 -21.22
C ASP A 130 -20.30 -4.75 -22.25
N ILE A 131 -19.32 -3.85 -22.30
CA ILE A 131 -19.21 -2.65 -23.13
C ILE A 131 -18.05 -2.76 -24.14
N GLY A 132 -17.54 -3.98 -24.35
CA GLY A 132 -16.77 -4.35 -25.55
C GLY A 132 -15.30 -3.94 -25.61
N PHE A 133 -14.69 -3.46 -24.52
CA PHE A 133 -13.24 -3.20 -24.47
C PHE A 133 -12.59 -3.85 -23.25
N SER A 134 -11.62 -4.71 -23.50
CA SER A 134 -10.75 -5.32 -22.49
C SER A 134 -9.31 -5.26 -22.96
N LEU A 135 -8.44 -4.56 -22.20
CA LEU A 135 -7.01 -4.52 -22.54
C LEU A 135 -6.39 -5.93 -22.59
N ASN A 136 -6.97 -6.91 -21.88
CA ASN A 136 -6.52 -8.30 -21.91
C ASN A 136 -6.74 -8.98 -23.27
N GLU A 137 -7.72 -8.52 -24.05
CA GLU A 137 -8.09 -9.12 -25.34
C GLU A 137 -7.33 -8.47 -26.52
N HIS A 138 -6.63 -7.36 -26.29
CA HIS A 138 -5.96 -6.57 -27.33
C HIS A 138 -4.43 -6.65 -27.22
N THR A 139 -3.83 -7.79 -27.61
CA THR A 139 -2.38 -8.04 -27.54
C THR A 139 -1.51 -7.15 -28.44
N LYS A 140 -2.10 -6.47 -29.42
CA LYS A 140 -1.41 -5.58 -30.36
C LYS A 140 -1.34 -4.12 -29.90
N ILE A 141 -2.01 -3.78 -28.80
CA ILE A 141 -1.97 -2.43 -28.23
C ILE A 141 -0.85 -2.39 -27.20
N ARG A 142 0.03 -1.39 -27.30
CA ARG A 142 1.01 -1.12 -26.24
C ARG A 142 0.39 -0.13 -25.26
N PRO A 143 -0.02 -0.56 -24.06
CA PRO A 143 -0.62 0.35 -23.11
C PRO A 143 0.41 1.38 -22.63
N ARG A 144 -0.05 2.61 -22.43
CA ARG A 144 0.68 3.70 -21.80
C ARG A 144 0.00 3.98 -20.47
N GLY A 145 0.78 4.02 -19.40
CA GLY A 145 0.25 4.30 -18.05
C GLY A 145 1.04 5.40 -17.39
N TYR A 146 0.73 5.63 -16.13
CA TYR A 146 1.33 6.66 -15.29
C TYR A 146 2.15 6.00 -14.18
N PRO A 147 3.40 5.57 -14.46
CA PRO A 147 4.19 4.80 -13.48
C PRO A 147 4.47 5.58 -12.20
N LEU A 148 4.60 6.91 -12.25
CA LEU A 148 4.76 7.72 -11.04
C LEU A 148 3.50 7.73 -10.18
N VAL A 149 2.31 7.74 -10.81
CA VAL A 149 1.03 7.57 -10.10
C VAL A 149 0.97 6.21 -9.42
N GLU A 150 1.39 5.13 -10.09
CA GLU A 150 1.40 3.80 -9.46
C GLU A 150 2.36 3.71 -8.26
N ILE A 151 3.55 4.30 -8.36
CA ILE A 151 4.52 4.37 -7.25
C ILE A 151 3.91 5.14 -6.07
N LEU A 152 3.32 6.33 -6.31
CA LEU A 152 2.71 7.14 -5.26
C LEU A 152 1.50 6.44 -4.64
N ALA A 153 0.67 5.80 -5.47
CA ALA A 153 -0.51 5.07 -5.03
C ALA A 153 -0.14 3.87 -4.14
N VAL A 154 0.90 3.12 -4.49
CA VAL A 154 1.31 1.95 -3.68
C VAL A 154 1.94 2.34 -2.34
N ILE A 155 2.66 3.48 -2.30
CA ILE A 155 3.13 4.09 -1.05
C ILE A 155 1.94 4.55 -0.22
N GLY A 156 0.99 5.26 -0.82
CA GLY A 156 -0.23 5.71 -0.14
C GLY A 156 -1.04 4.55 0.44
N LEU A 157 -1.13 3.43 -0.28
CA LEU A 157 -1.86 2.24 0.14
C LEU A 157 -1.28 1.59 1.41
N CYS A 158 0.01 1.80 1.71
CA CYS A 158 0.60 1.41 3.00
C CYS A 158 -0.05 2.11 4.19
N HIS A 159 -0.75 3.23 3.99
CA HIS A 159 -1.33 4.03 5.07
C HIS A 159 -2.83 4.31 4.90
N ALA A 160 -3.40 4.05 3.71
CA ALA A 160 -4.77 4.41 3.36
C ALA A 160 -5.89 3.52 3.92
N ARG A 161 -5.62 2.70 4.95
CA ARG A 161 -6.55 1.68 5.45
C ARG A 161 -6.46 1.53 6.96
N PRO A 162 -7.57 1.25 7.66
CA PRO A 162 -7.56 1.00 9.08
C PRO A 162 -6.55 -0.08 9.46
N GLN A 163 -5.88 0.12 10.58
CA GLN A 163 -5.03 -0.89 11.18
C GLN A 163 -5.91 -1.98 11.80
N ARG A 164 -5.79 -3.21 11.35
CA ARG A 164 -6.40 -4.37 11.98
C ARG A 164 -5.58 -4.77 13.20
N VAL A 165 -6.17 -4.60 14.38
CA VAL A 165 -5.56 -4.97 15.68
C VAL A 165 -5.80 -6.45 15.98
N ARG A 166 -6.99 -6.96 15.64
CA ARG A 166 -7.35 -8.39 15.62
C ARG A 166 -8.52 -8.61 14.65
N LYS A 167 -8.99 -9.86 14.50
CA LYS A 167 -10.00 -10.26 13.49
C LYS A 167 -11.24 -9.36 13.39
N LEU A 168 -11.69 -8.80 14.52
CA LEU A 168 -12.89 -7.97 14.63
C LEU A 168 -12.62 -6.66 15.37
N GLU A 169 -11.36 -6.21 15.37
CA GLU A 169 -10.98 -4.95 16.01
C GLU A 169 -10.05 -4.19 15.08
N TYR A 170 -10.45 -2.97 14.78
CA TYR A 170 -9.75 -2.08 13.86
C TYR A 170 -9.49 -0.76 14.54
N ARG A 171 -8.30 -0.22 14.33
CA ARG A 171 -7.94 1.12 14.71
C ARG A 171 -7.86 1.99 13.46
N TYR A 172 -8.42 3.19 13.52
CA TYR A 172 -8.26 4.18 12.47
C TYR A 172 -8.09 5.55 13.09
N SER A 173 -7.49 6.48 12.36
CA SER A 173 -7.39 7.86 12.82
C SER A 173 -7.94 8.85 11.81
N VAL A 174 -8.35 10.00 12.34
CA VAL A 174 -8.80 11.16 11.58
C VAL A 174 -7.82 12.29 11.88
N VAL A 175 -7.36 12.96 10.81
CA VAL A 175 -6.39 14.05 10.87
C VAL A 175 -7.06 15.39 10.63
N GLY A 176 -6.77 16.33 11.52
CA GLY A 176 -7.25 17.69 11.46
C GLY A 176 -6.20 18.68 10.96
N SER A 177 -6.65 19.86 10.56
CA SER A 177 -5.84 21.02 10.19
C SER A 177 -5.21 21.71 11.41
N GLY A 178 -5.80 21.52 12.61
CA GLY A 178 -5.46 22.27 13.82
C GLY A 178 -6.07 23.67 13.88
N ASP A 179 -7.01 23.97 12.99
CA ASP A 179 -7.79 25.21 13.02
C ASP A 179 -8.85 25.15 14.13
N GLU A 180 -9.00 26.23 14.90
CA GLU A 180 -9.95 26.35 16.03
C GLU A 180 -11.34 26.86 15.58
N ARG A 181 -11.56 27.02 14.27
CA ARG A 181 -12.85 27.43 13.71
C ARG A 181 -13.95 26.39 13.94
N ASP A 182 -15.19 26.86 14.10
CA ASP A 182 -16.35 26.05 14.52
C ASP A 182 -16.94 25.13 13.43
N ASP A 183 -16.40 25.10 12.20
CA ASP A 183 -16.90 24.24 11.13
C ASP A 183 -16.05 22.98 10.90
N ILE A 184 -16.69 21.81 10.88
CA ILE A 184 -15.98 20.53 10.69
C ILE A 184 -15.15 20.47 9.39
N ALA A 185 -15.58 21.23 8.38
CA ALA A 185 -14.88 21.34 7.10
C ALA A 185 -13.56 22.13 7.20
N SER A 186 -13.43 23.06 8.16
CA SER A 186 -12.18 23.76 8.45
C SER A 186 -11.27 22.96 9.38
N ILE A 187 -11.84 22.15 10.27
CA ILE A 187 -11.09 21.35 11.26
C ILE A 187 -10.45 20.12 10.60
N LEU A 188 -11.08 19.52 9.60
CA LEU A 188 -10.57 18.30 8.94
C LEU A 188 -9.65 18.63 7.77
N LEU A 189 -8.63 17.79 7.56
CA LEU A 189 -7.90 17.84 6.29
C LEU A 189 -8.79 17.38 5.12
N PRO A 190 -8.50 17.78 3.87
CA PRO A 190 -9.24 17.30 2.71
C PRO A 190 -9.17 15.76 2.58
N PRO A 191 -10.18 15.12 1.95
CA PRO A 191 -10.29 13.65 1.92
C PRO A 191 -9.05 12.87 1.46
N PRO A 192 -8.27 13.32 0.46
CA PRO A 192 -7.02 12.65 0.09
C PRO A 192 -6.00 12.59 1.23
N LEU A 193 -5.90 13.64 2.05
CA LEU A 193 -5.00 13.68 3.21
C LEU A 193 -5.56 12.89 4.40
N MET A 194 -6.89 12.89 4.59
CA MET A 194 -7.51 12.04 5.61
C MET A 194 -7.22 10.56 5.38
N ARG A 195 -7.20 10.11 4.12
CA ARG A 195 -6.82 8.73 3.79
C ARG A 195 -5.42 8.38 4.29
N ALA A 196 -4.45 9.29 4.17
CA ALA A 196 -3.09 9.03 4.65
C ALA A 196 -3.03 8.81 6.17
N GLY A 197 -3.92 9.45 6.94
CA GLY A 197 -4.04 9.25 8.39
C GLY A 197 -4.73 7.95 8.77
N MET A 198 -5.66 7.46 7.95
CA MET A 198 -6.57 6.35 8.27
C MET A 198 -5.91 5.11 8.88
N GLY A 199 -4.70 4.76 8.44
CA GLY A 199 -3.93 3.64 8.97
C GLY A 199 -3.07 3.94 10.19
N CYS A 200 -3.45 4.96 10.97
CA CYS A 200 -2.81 5.36 12.22
C CYS A 200 -1.33 5.75 12.05
N ALA A 201 -0.98 6.29 10.88
CA ALA A 201 0.36 6.79 10.64
C ALA A 201 0.63 8.00 11.55
N ALA A 202 1.85 8.10 12.09
CA ALA A 202 2.29 9.29 12.80
C ALA A 202 2.46 10.44 11.79
N LEU A 203 1.52 11.38 11.81
CA LEU A 203 1.51 12.54 10.94
C LEU A 203 1.70 13.81 11.78
N PRO A 204 2.31 14.88 11.21
CA PRO A 204 2.54 16.14 11.92
C PRO A 204 1.27 16.99 12.04
N PHE A 205 0.11 16.35 12.18
CA PHE A 205 -1.22 16.97 12.23
C PHE A 205 -1.95 16.50 13.48
N PRO A 206 -2.81 17.34 14.08
CA PRO A 206 -3.70 16.90 15.15
C PRO A 206 -4.46 15.64 14.73
N THR A 207 -4.33 14.58 15.52
CA THR A 207 -4.82 13.25 15.17
C THR A 207 -5.69 12.73 16.29
N ARG A 208 -6.89 12.28 15.94
CA ARG A 208 -7.80 11.55 16.84
C ARG A 208 -7.84 10.09 16.39
N THR A 209 -7.66 9.18 17.33
CA THR A 209 -7.61 7.74 17.06
C THR A 209 -8.84 7.08 17.63
N PHE A 210 -9.39 6.13 16.89
CA PHE A 210 -10.60 5.41 17.24
C PHE A 210 -10.35 3.92 17.12
N THR A 211 -10.89 3.16 18.08
CA THR A 211 -10.99 1.70 18.01
C THR A 211 -12.43 1.32 17.70
N MET A 212 -12.59 0.55 16.62
CA MET A 212 -13.85 0.00 16.12
C MET A 212 -13.89 -1.50 16.38
N HIS A 213 -14.91 -1.92 17.12
CA HIS A 213 -15.23 -3.32 17.34
C HIS A 213 -16.31 -3.78 16.36
N LEU A 214 -16.12 -4.97 15.82
CA LEU A 214 -17.05 -5.63 14.91
C LEU A 214 -17.56 -6.92 15.56
N ASP A 215 -18.70 -7.40 15.07
CA ASP A 215 -19.19 -8.75 15.37
C ASP A 215 -19.90 -9.35 14.15
N TRP A 216 -20.29 -10.62 14.26
CA TRP A 216 -21.06 -11.33 13.26
C TRP A 216 -22.56 -11.18 13.59
N PRO A 217 -23.37 -10.49 12.77
CA PRO A 217 -24.81 -10.36 13.01
C PRO A 217 -25.57 -11.69 12.80
N GLY A 218 -24.85 -12.77 12.50
CA GLY A 218 -25.36 -14.11 12.18
C GLY A 218 -24.23 -15.12 12.27
N GLN A 219 -24.00 -15.89 11.20
CA GLN A 219 -22.94 -16.90 11.20
C GLN A 219 -21.54 -16.26 11.15
N GLU A 220 -20.62 -16.85 11.93
CA GLU A 220 -19.22 -16.46 11.93
C GLU A 220 -18.65 -16.48 10.51
N ASN A 221 -17.91 -15.43 10.13
CA ASN A 221 -17.26 -15.27 8.83
C ASN A 221 -18.17 -14.97 7.63
N GLN A 222 -19.48 -14.72 7.80
CA GLN A 222 -20.36 -14.34 6.68
C GLN A 222 -20.51 -12.83 6.48
N ALA A 223 -20.84 -12.10 7.55
CA ALA A 223 -21.05 -10.65 7.51
C ALA A 223 -20.48 -10.03 8.78
N ARG A 224 -19.99 -8.78 8.68
CA ARG A 224 -19.49 -8.04 9.84
C ARG A 224 -20.40 -6.85 10.07
N CYS A 225 -20.76 -6.58 11.33
CA CYS A 225 -21.43 -5.36 11.73
C CYS A 225 -20.56 -4.61 12.76
N ILE A 226 -20.66 -3.28 12.77
CA ILE A 226 -20.03 -2.45 13.80
C ILE A 226 -20.87 -2.56 15.06
N THR A 227 -20.26 -2.96 16.17
CA THR A 227 -20.94 -3.03 17.46
C THR A 227 -20.67 -1.78 18.27
N THR A 228 -19.40 -1.37 18.38
CA THR A 228 -19.02 -0.16 19.08
C THR A 228 -17.84 0.54 18.42
N VAL A 229 -17.76 1.85 18.64
CA VAL A 229 -16.62 2.68 18.29
C VAL A 229 -16.31 3.55 19.50
N HIS A 230 -15.05 3.55 19.92
CA HIS A 230 -14.58 4.38 21.02
C HIS A 230 -13.39 5.21 20.57
N GLU A 231 -13.36 6.47 20.95
CA GLU A 231 -12.16 7.30 20.81
C GLU A 231 -11.13 6.85 21.84
N GLU A 232 -9.88 6.67 21.39
CA GLU A 232 -8.77 6.36 22.28
C GLU A 232 -8.41 7.64 23.04
N SER A 233 -8.48 7.60 24.37
CA SER A 233 -7.98 8.68 25.20
C SER A 233 -6.51 8.93 24.87
N THR A 234 -6.15 10.16 24.50
CA THR A 234 -4.76 10.59 24.46
C THR A 234 -4.24 10.51 25.89
N THR A 235 -3.53 9.43 26.23
CA THR A 235 -2.72 9.45 27.45
C THR A 235 -1.69 10.57 27.29
N PRO A 236 -1.65 11.56 28.20
CA PRO A 236 -0.67 12.64 28.13
C PRO A 236 0.78 12.13 28.23
#